data_AF-A0AAD5YEV3-F1
#
_entry.id   AF-A0AAD5YEV3-F1
#
_cell.length_a   1.000
_cell.length_b   1.000
_cell.length_c   1.000
_cell.angle_alpha   90.00
_cell.angle_beta   90.00
_cell.angle_gamma   90.00
#
_symmetry.space_group_name_H-M   'P 1'
#
loop_
_entity.id
_entity.type
_entity.pdbx_description
1 polymer ?
#
loop_
_entity_poly.entity_id
_entity_poly.type
_entity_poly.pdbx_seq_one_letter_code
_entity_poly.pdbx_strand_id
1 'polypeptide(L)'
;MLNEVFLGSCLDVYDKRSTKLVVEEDEDAANRERLSASYPYATYDFYGTPSGALCVYKNGDACPIRTRPESQRIIREAHPVYDHPIQASWRAVGERIYTILDDKKVLWTSVDPLAFAEAGKEIFSPLLLWIGVQPASLVYEDANTAAEAITFFLAEAGFEGIEIGFRESIVTRSTSGPKMLSFNPLCNSLPDLRKPFTPTLGLSIAPLNTPYSEGTGALYFRESKESDRIFLLTCAHVARPRPVHRNSGPSPKSRPPEQVIALGIMGYNDALLSMMSTIGEQSRLIRDWEDVLDRLGKPEKDEDKEITEERKELLGLVEKAKKKIEKTDKFHSEVTQHWTILHERVIGKVVHVEPIAVSIKPQQYTKD
;
A
#
# COMPACT_ATOMS: atom_id res chain seq x y z
N MET A 1 -13.46 17.51 14.39
CA MET A 1 -13.78 17.27 12.97
C MET A 1 -12.46 17.43 12.23
N LEU A 2 -11.80 16.31 11.96
CA LEU A 2 -10.42 16.23 11.49
C LEU A 2 -10.38 16.57 10.00
N ASN A 3 -9.51 17.49 9.59
CA ASN A 3 -9.40 17.92 8.19
C ASN A 3 -8.54 16.89 7.42
N GLU A 4 -9.17 15.78 6.99
CA GLU A 4 -8.56 14.69 6.20
C GLU A 4 -7.90 15.17 4.89
N VAL A 5 -8.20 16.39 4.44
CA VAL A 5 -7.69 16.98 3.19
C VAL A 5 -6.19 17.23 3.24
N PHE A 6 -5.61 17.58 4.39
CA PHE A 6 -4.18 17.92 4.47
C PHE A 6 -3.29 16.68 4.33
N LEU A 7 -3.61 15.60 5.03
CA LEU A 7 -2.90 14.31 4.92
C LEU A 7 -3.07 13.67 3.53
N GLY A 8 -4.25 13.81 2.91
CA GLY A 8 -4.50 13.32 1.54
C GLY A 8 -3.62 14.02 0.50
N SER A 9 -3.41 15.34 0.64
CA SER A 9 -2.61 16.12 -0.30
C SER A 9 -1.09 15.83 -0.24
N CYS A 10 -0.57 15.42 0.92
CA CYS A 10 0.83 14.99 1.04
C CYS A 10 1.08 13.65 0.32
N LEU A 11 0.09 12.75 0.26
CA LEU A 11 0.22 11.38 -0.27
C LEU A 11 0.17 11.28 -1.81
N ASP A 12 -0.38 12.28 -2.51
CA ASP A 12 -0.52 12.24 -3.97
C ASP A 12 0.81 12.41 -4.75
N VAL A 13 1.88 12.85 -4.08
CA VAL A 13 3.14 13.27 -4.74
C VAL A 13 4.18 12.13 -4.85
N TYR A 14 3.92 10.96 -4.25
CA TYR A 14 4.88 9.86 -4.05
C TYR A 14 5.11 8.92 -5.26
N ASP A 15 4.74 9.33 -6.48
CA ASP A 15 4.74 8.43 -7.64
C ASP A 15 5.94 8.62 -8.57
N LYS A 16 7.09 8.04 -8.18
CA LYS A 16 8.02 7.27 -9.04
C LYS A 16 9.38 7.05 -8.35
N ARG A 17 9.90 5.83 -8.47
CA ARG A 17 11.23 5.29 -8.08
C ARG A 17 11.27 4.63 -6.70
N SER A 18 11.49 3.32 -6.70
CA SER A 18 11.91 2.55 -5.52
C SER A 18 12.80 1.38 -5.93
N THR A 19 13.92 1.25 -5.23
CA THR A 19 14.80 0.07 -5.21
C THR A 19 14.93 -0.39 -3.76
N LYS A 20 14.71 -1.69 -3.51
CA LYS A 20 14.79 -2.33 -2.19
C LYS A 20 16.23 -2.46 -1.70
N LEU A 21 16.51 -2.03 -0.47
CA LEU A 21 17.63 -2.52 0.34
C LEU A 21 17.15 -2.72 1.79
N VAL A 22 17.54 -3.85 2.39
CA VAL A 22 17.33 -4.19 3.81
C VAL A 22 18.62 -3.81 4.51
N VAL A 23 18.56 -2.96 5.53
CA VAL A 23 19.74 -2.48 6.28
C VAL A 23 19.99 -3.41 7.47
N GLU A 24 21.22 -3.89 7.61
CA GLU A 24 21.65 -4.81 8.69
C GLU A 24 22.15 -4.02 9.92
N GLU A 25 22.12 -4.62 11.12
CA GLU A 25 22.44 -3.94 12.41
C GLU A 25 23.86 -3.33 12.47
N ASP A 26 24.84 -3.91 11.75
CA ASP A 26 26.21 -3.39 11.66
C ASP A 26 26.31 -2.13 10.78
N GLU A 27 25.42 -1.98 9.79
CA GLU A 27 25.36 -0.78 8.93
C GLU A 27 24.84 0.44 9.70
N ASP A 28 23.96 0.23 10.69
CA ASP A 28 23.39 1.31 11.51
C ASP A 28 24.44 2.03 12.37
N ALA A 29 25.42 1.30 12.91
CA ALA A 29 26.50 1.89 13.71
C ALA A 29 27.43 2.76 12.84
N ALA A 30 27.81 2.24 11.67
CA ALA A 30 28.64 2.95 10.69
C ALA A 30 27.94 4.20 10.14
N ASN A 31 26.62 4.12 9.89
CA ASN A 31 25.83 5.27 9.43
C ASN A 31 25.75 6.40 10.46
N ARG A 32 25.61 6.05 11.75
CA ARG A 32 25.63 7.03 12.85
C ARG A 32 26.97 7.73 12.94
N GLU A 33 28.07 6.99 12.84
CA GLU A 33 29.42 7.57 12.90
C GLU A 33 29.68 8.49 11.71
N ARG A 34 29.34 8.04 10.49
CA ARG A 34 29.45 8.81 9.25
C ARG A 34 28.73 10.16 9.34
N LEU A 35 27.47 10.16 9.77
CA LEU A 35 26.68 11.39 9.85
C LEU A 35 27.12 12.28 11.02
N SER A 36 27.47 11.69 12.17
CA SER A 36 27.93 12.46 13.33
C SER A 36 29.27 13.16 13.08
N ALA A 37 30.10 12.65 12.18
CA ALA A 37 31.33 13.31 11.75
C ALA A 37 31.08 14.60 10.98
N SER A 38 29.95 14.71 10.25
CA SER A 38 29.59 15.89 9.45
C SER A 38 28.61 16.82 10.17
N TYR A 39 27.72 16.25 10.99
CA TYR A 39 26.69 16.99 11.73
C TYR A 39 26.58 16.47 13.17
N PRO A 40 27.04 17.23 14.19
CA PRO A 40 27.10 16.75 15.58
C PRO A 40 25.75 16.30 16.16
N TYR A 41 24.64 16.83 15.65
CA TYR A 41 23.29 16.53 16.12
C TYR A 41 22.57 15.44 15.28
N ALA A 42 23.30 14.74 14.40
CA ALA A 42 22.77 13.70 13.52
C ALA A 42 21.94 12.63 14.24
N THR A 43 22.32 12.28 15.46
CA THR A 43 21.63 11.26 16.27
C THR A 43 20.74 11.82 17.37
N TYR A 44 20.57 13.14 17.42
CA TYR A 44 19.87 13.88 18.48
C TYR A 44 18.60 14.59 17.98
N ASP A 45 18.64 15.25 16.83
CA ASP A 45 17.54 16.14 16.39
C ASP A 45 16.21 15.42 16.18
N PHE A 46 16.23 14.16 15.73
CA PHE A 46 15.03 13.34 15.48
C PHE A 46 14.98 12.08 16.36
N TYR A 47 15.71 12.11 17.50
CA TYR A 47 15.73 10.99 18.42
C TYR A 47 14.34 10.75 19.04
N GLY A 48 13.93 9.48 19.09
CA GLY A 48 12.60 9.09 19.59
C GLY A 48 11.57 8.80 18.51
N THR A 49 11.88 9.12 17.25
CA THR A 49 11.03 8.70 16.12
C THR A 49 11.00 7.16 16.00
N PRO A 50 9.84 6.53 15.70
CA PRO A 50 9.74 5.08 15.58
C PRO A 50 10.68 4.46 14.53
N SER A 51 11.04 5.24 13.51
CA SER A 51 11.98 4.83 12.45
C SER A 51 13.45 4.98 12.84
N GLY A 52 13.77 5.59 13.99
CA GLY A 52 15.15 5.87 14.37
C GLY A 52 15.86 6.79 13.38
N ALA A 53 15.14 7.73 12.77
CA ALA A 53 15.62 8.53 11.64
C ALA A 53 16.91 9.31 11.99
N LEU A 54 17.95 9.13 11.17
CA LEU A 54 19.20 9.86 11.30
C LEU A 54 19.11 11.19 10.56
N CYS A 55 19.53 12.27 11.22
CA CYS A 55 19.53 13.61 10.66
C CYS A 55 20.81 13.82 9.83
N VAL A 56 20.63 14.21 8.57
CA VAL A 56 21.73 14.59 7.66
C VAL A 56 22.07 16.06 7.87
N TYR A 57 21.06 16.89 8.02
CA TYR A 57 21.16 18.34 8.18
C TYR A 57 19.87 18.89 8.77
N LYS A 58 19.95 19.92 9.60
CA LYS A 58 18.80 20.71 10.04
C LYS A 58 19.23 22.17 10.19
N ASN A 59 18.44 23.10 9.66
CA ASN A 59 18.59 24.51 10.01
C ASN A 59 17.75 24.86 11.26
N GLY A 60 18.09 25.97 11.91
CA GLY A 60 17.46 26.38 13.17
C GLY A 60 18.14 25.81 14.41
N ASP A 61 17.45 25.89 15.54
CA ASP A 61 18.06 25.55 16.83
C ASP A 61 18.27 24.03 16.95
N ALA A 62 19.49 23.67 17.36
CA ALA A 62 19.82 22.29 17.67
C ALA A 62 19.03 21.80 18.90
N CYS A 63 18.69 20.52 18.92
CA CYS A 63 18.01 19.93 20.06
C CYS A 63 18.85 20.08 21.34
N PRO A 64 18.27 20.55 22.46
CA PRO A 64 19.01 20.70 23.71
C PRO A 64 19.55 19.36 24.20
N ILE A 65 20.88 19.28 24.38
CA ILE A 65 21.54 18.09 24.91
C ILE A 65 21.62 18.22 26.43
N ARG A 66 21.16 17.19 27.16
CA ARG A 66 21.39 17.13 28.61
C ARG A 66 22.88 16.90 28.87
N THR A 67 23.49 17.78 29.67
CA THR A 67 24.95 17.85 29.86
C THR A 67 25.48 16.91 30.95
N ARG A 68 24.65 16.02 31.51
CA ARG A 68 25.08 15.15 32.62
C ARG A 68 25.63 13.81 32.09
N PRO A 69 26.66 13.22 32.73
CA PRO A 69 27.28 11.97 32.27
C PRO A 69 26.30 10.79 32.12
N GLU A 70 25.17 10.82 32.83
CA GLU A 70 24.14 9.78 32.83
C GLU A 70 22.83 10.23 32.16
N SER A 71 22.76 11.41 31.54
CA SER A 71 21.49 11.89 31.01
C SER A 71 21.12 11.25 29.69
N GLN A 72 19.98 10.57 29.69
CA GLN A 72 19.33 10.02 28.50
C GLN A 72 19.05 11.12 27.46
N ARG A 73 19.11 10.76 26.17
CA ARG A 73 18.70 11.63 25.05
C ARG A 73 17.24 12.02 25.19
N ILE A 74 16.90 13.23 24.74
CA ILE A 74 15.52 13.73 24.81
C ILE A 74 14.70 13.10 23.68
N ILE A 75 13.65 12.36 24.04
CA ILE A 75 12.70 11.78 23.08
C ILE A 75 11.87 12.91 22.48
N ARG A 76 11.78 12.95 21.16
CA ARG A 76 10.97 13.90 20.41
C ARG A 76 9.77 13.22 19.77
N GLU A 77 8.63 13.88 19.86
CA GLU A 77 7.38 13.45 19.27
C GLU A 77 7.04 14.38 18.11
N ALA A 78 6.74 13.79 16.95
CA ALA A 78 6.30 14.52 15.78
C ALA A 78 4.80 14.80 15.88
N HIS A 79 4.41 16.05 15.64
CA HIS A 79 3.03 16.50 15.72
C HIS A 79 2.58 17.17 14.42
N PRO A 80 1.32 16.94 14.00
CA PRO A 80 0.73 17.67 12.91
C PRO A 80 0.60 19.16 13.28
N VAL A 81 0.86 20.02 12.31
CA VAL A 81 0.64 21.47 12.45
C VAL A 81 -0.71 21.82 11.85
N TYR A 82 -1.58 22.40 12.67
CA TYR A 82 -2.89 22.88 12.26
C TYR A 82 -2.86 24.40 12.09
N ASP A 83 -3.72 24.92 11.21
CA ASP A 83 -3.99 26.35 11.03
C ASP A 83 -2.78 27.21 10.60
N HIS A 84 -1.72 26.59 10.06
CA HIS A 84 -0.61 27.32 9.47
C HIS A 84 -1.02 27.89 8.09
N PRO A 85 -0.70 29.15 7.75
CA PRO A 85 -1.08 29.76 6.47
C PRO A 85 -0.67 28.96 5.22
N ILE A 86 0.44 28.21 5.31
CA ILE A 86 0.93 27.32 4.23
C ILE A 86 -0.10 26.24 3.84
N GLN A 87 -1.02 25.88 4.73
CA GLN A 87 -2.00 24.81 4.52
C GLN A 87 -2.86 25.06 3.27
N ALA A 88 -3.27 26.30 3.04
CA ALA A 88 -4.10 26.67 1.90
C ALA A 88 -3.37 26.53 0.55
N SER A 89 -2.04 26.65 0.55
CA SER A 89 -1.20 26.60 -0.64
C SER A 89 -0.26 25.40 -0.69
N TRP A 90 -0.43 24.43 0.23
CA TRP A 90 0.54 23.36 0.46
C TRP A 90 0.85 22.55 -0.79
N ARG A 91 -0.17 22.21 -1.59
CA ARG A 91 0.05 21.47 -2.85
C ARG A 91 1.04 22.21 -3.76
N ALA A 92 0.80 23.48 -4.05
CA ALA A 92 1.66 24.27 -4.95
C ALA A 92 3.06 24.50 -4.35
N VAL A 93 3.13 24.72 -3.03
CA VAL A 93 4.40 24.91 -2.32
C VAL A 93 5.22 23.62 -2.31
N GLY A 94 4.59 22.49 -1.99
CA GLY A 94 5.18 21.15 -2.04
C GLY A 94 5.67 20.78 -3.45
N GLU A 95 4.88 21.12 -4.49
CA GLU A 95 5.26 20.94 -5.89
C GLU A 95 6.55 21.66 -6.25
N ARG A 96 6.67 22.90 -5.78
CA ARG A 96 7.88 23.70 -6.00
C ARG A 96 9.08 23.17 -5.21
N ILE A 97 8.87 22.71 -3.97
CA ILE A 97 9.93 22.14 -3.12
C ILE A 97 10.56 20.92 -3.79
N TYR A 98 9.77 19.93 -4.23
CA TYR A 98 10.40 18.76 -4.86
C TYR A 98 11.05 19.10 -6.20
N THR A 99 10.54 20.11 -6.94
CA THR A 99 11.22 20.59 -8.16
C THR A 99 12.61 21.13 -7.83
N ILE A 100 12.74 21.91 -6.75
CA ILE A 100 14.06 22.39 -6.26
C ILE A 100 14.96 21.21 -5.88
N LEU A 101 14.42 20.20 -5.19
CA LEU A 101 15.16 19.00 -4.82
C LEU A 101 15.63 18.21 -6.06
N ASP A 102 14.77 18.06 -7.07
CA ASP A 102 15.07 17.37 -8.33
C ASP A 102 16.15 18.12 -9.13
N ASP A 103 16.07 19.45 -9.22
CA ASP A 103 17.08 20.29 -9.87
C ASP A 103 18.45 20.18 -9.17
N LYS A 104 18.44 20.06 -7.85
CA LYS A 104 19.63 19.80 -7.02
C LYS A 104 20.06 18.34 -7.03
N LYS A 105 19.34 17.46 -7.75
CA LYS A 105 19.59 16.01 -7.85
C LYS A 105 19.55 15.28 -6.50
N VAL A 106 18.79 15.80 -5.55
CA VAL A 106 18.59 15.16 -4.25
C VAL A 106 17.67 13.96 -4.43
N LEU A 107 18.11 12.78 -3.98
CA LEU A 107 17.29 11.57 -3.99
C LEU A 107 16.30 11.58 -2.80
N TRP A 108 15.34 12.50 -2.86
CA TRP A 108 14.33 12.67 -1.83
C TRP A 108 13.29 11.53 -1.85
N THR A 109 12.72 11.22 -0.68
CA THR A 109 11.78 10.13 -0.47
C THR A 109 10.45 10.58 0.13
N SER A 110 10.44 11.65 0.95
CA SER A 110 9.23 12.28 1.49
C SER A 110 9.45 13.76 1.79
N VAL A 111 8.36 14.54 1.86
CA VAL A 111 8.37 15.93 2.33
C VAL A 111 7.21 16.09 3.30
N ASP A 112 7.50 16.16 4.59
CA ASP A 112 6.49 16.15 5.65
C ASP A 112 6.52 17.46 6.46
N PRO A 113 5.48 18.31 6.37
CA PRO A 113 5.38 19.51 7.19
C PRO A 113 4.87 19.13 8.58
N LEU A 114 5.70 19.31 9.61
CA LEU A 114 5.34 18.96 10.99
C LEU A 114 6.09 19.83 12.01
N ALA A 115 5.71 19.74 13.28
CA ALA A 115 6.47 20.31 14.38
C ALA A 115 6.86 19.21 15.35
N PHE A 116 7.97 19.38 16.07
CA PHE A 116 8.37 18.44 17.10
C PHE A 116 8.16 19.04 18.48
N ALA A 117 7.73 18.22 19.44
CA ALA A 117 7.79 18.54 20.87
C ALA A 117 8.75 17.57 21.58
N GLU A 118 9.20 17.92 22.78
CA GLU A 118 9.76 16.90 23.67
C GLU A 118 8.61 16.01 24.18
N ALA A 119 8.85 14.72 24.33
CA ALA A 119 7.82 13.78 24.79
C ALA A 119 7.17 14.26 26.10
N GLY A 120 5.84 14.41 26.07
CA GLY A 120 5.05 14.90 27.20
C GLY A 120 5.07 16.42 27.43
N LYS A 121 5.66 17.21 26.53
CA LYS A 121 5.57 18.69 26.54
C LYS A 121 4.61 19.20 25.47
N GLU A 122 3.97 20.32 25.75
CA GLU A 122 3.04 21.00 24.83
C GLU A 122 3.71 22.12 24.00
N ILE A 123 4.99 22.41 24.26
CA ILE A 123 5.74 23.44 23.54
C ILE A 123 6.36 22.81 22.29
N PHE A 124 5.93 23.29 21.14
CA PHE A 124 6.40 22.83 19.83
C PHE A 124 7.61 23.64 19.35
N SER A 125 8.46 23.00 18.55
CA SER A 125 9.42 23.70 17.70
C SER A 125 8.70 24.54 16.64
N PRO A 126 9.41 25.46 15.96
CA PRO A 126 8.94 26.00 14.69
C PRO A 126 8.52 24.89 13.71
N LEU A 127 7.70 25.26 12.74
CA LEU A 127 7.30 24.36 11.65
C LEU A 127 8.57 23.89 10.93
N LEU A 128 8.70 22.58 10.80
CA LEU A 128 9.80 21.91 10.14
C LEU A 128 9.29 21.21 8.88
N LEU A 129 9.90 21.49 7.74
CA LEU A 129 9.85 20.60 6.59
C LEU A 129 10.82 19.45 6.83
N TRP A 130 10.26 18.32 7.24
CA TRP A 130 10.99 17.10 7.53
C TRP A 130 11.07 16.29 6.23
N ILE A 131 12.22 16.39 5.55
CA ILE A 131 12.44 15.82 4.21
C ILE A 131 13.20 14.51 4.32
N GLY A 132 12.60 13.42 3.84
CA GLY A 132 13.24 12.13 3.68
C GLY A 132 14.18 12.10 2.48
N VAL A 133 15.35 11.47 2.62
CA VAL A 133 16.28 11.18 1.52
C VAL A 133 16.76 9.74 1.59
N GLN A 134 17.13 9.17 0.44
CA GLN A 134 17.67 7.82 0.40
C GLN A 134 18.94 7.75 1.28
N PRO A 135 19.11 6.70 2.11
CA PRO A 135 20.29 6.57 2.97
C PRO A 135 21.60 6.66 2.18
N ALA A 136 22.59 7.35 2.74
CA ALA A 136 23.90 7.60 2.14
C ALA A 136 23.90 8.31 0.78
N SER A 137 22.76 8.87 0.33
CA SER A 137 22.65 9.54 -0.97
C SER A 137 22.94 11.04 -0.95
N LEU A 138 22.83 11.67 0.22
CA LEU A 138 22.97 13.12 0.38
C LEU A 138 24.04 13.43 1.41
N VAL A 139 25.04 14.22 1.01
CA VAL A 139 26.08 14.72 1.89
C VAL A 139 25.67 16.05 2.53
N TYR A 140 26.30 16.40 3.65
CA TYR A 140 25.94 17.56 4.46
C TYR A 140 25.96 18.88 3.67
N GLU A 141 26.98 19.14 2.86
CA GLU A 141 27.13 20.39 2.10
C GLU A 141 26.03 20.57 1.05
N ASP A 142 25.66 19.49 0.37
CA ASP A 142 24.56 19.47 -0.60
C ASP A 142 23.20 19.63 0.11
N ALA A 143 23.04 19.01 1.29
CA ALA A 143 21.85 19.19 2.12
C ALA A 143 21.69 20.65 2.57
N ASN A 144 22.77 21.30 3.00
CA ASN A 144 22.76 22.73 3.34
C ASN A 144 22.38 23.59 2.13
N THR A 145 22.99 23.33 0.98
CA THR A 145 22.70 24.06 -0.27
C THR A 145 21.24 23.90 -0.71
N ALA A 146 20.68 22.69 -0.57
CA ALA A 146 19.26 22.44 -0.86
C ALA A 146 18.34 23.13 0.15
N ALA A 147 18.68 23.10 1.45
CA ALA A 147 17.94 23.80 2.48
C ALA A 147 17.91 25.32 2.27
N GLU A 148 19.03 25.93 1.89
CA GLU A 148 19.11 27.36 1.58
C GLU A 148 18.20 27.74 0.40
N ALA A 149 18.20 26.93 -0.67
CA ALA A 149 17.34 27.17 -1.83
C ALA A 149 15.84 27.08 -1.47
N ILE A 150 15.47 26.08 -0.66
CA ILE A 150 14.08 25.93 -0.18
C ILE A 150 13.71 27.08 0.76
N THR A 151 14.60 27.47 1.67
CA THR A 151 14.38 28.57 2.62
C THR A 151 14.15 29.89 1.88
N PHE A 152 14.97 30.18 0.86
CA PHE A 152 14.81 31.36 0.02
C PHE A 152 13.45 31.36 -0.69
N PHE A 153 13.07 30.25 -1.30
CA PHE A 153 11.77 30.10 -1.95
C PHE A 153 10.61 30.31 -0.98
N LEU A 154 10.67 29.73 0.22
CA LEU A 154 9.61 29.89 1.23
C LEU A 154 9.49 31.35 1.69
N ALA A 155 10.61 32.04 1.87
CA ALA A 155 10.62 33.46 2.21
C ALA A 155 10.00 34.32 1.08
N GLU A 156 10.34 34.07 -0.20
CA GLU A 156 9.70 34.75 -1.34
C GLU A 156 8.19 34.50 -1.40
N ALA A 157 7.75 33.32 -0.99
CA ALA A 157 6.33 32.96 -0.89
C ALA A 157 5.62 33.52 0.36
N GLY A 158 6.33 34.28 1.22
CA GLY A 158 5.80 34.88 2.45
C GLY A 158 5.72 33.91 3.65
N PHE A 159 6.42 32.78 3.59
CA PHE A 159 6.49 31.77 4.64
C PHE A 159 7.86 31.80 5.33
N GLU A 160 8.10 32.84 6.13
CA GLU A 160 9.32 32.96 6.93
C GLU A 160 9.27 32.08 8.19
N GLY A 161 10.46 31.72 8.71
CA GLY A 161 10.58 31.00 9.98
C GLY A 161 10.30 29.49 9.93
N ILE A 162 10.17 28.90 8.73
CA ILE A 162 10.06 27.46 8.54
C ILE A 162 11.47 26.84 8.55
N GLU A 163 11.69 25.88 9.43
CA GLU A 163 12.91 25.08 9.48
C GLU A 163 12.90 23.98 8.39
N ILE A 164 14.07 23.59 7.91
CA ILE A 164 14.31 22.53 6.93
C ILE A 164 15.22 21.50 7.56
N GLY A 165 14.79 20.25 7.55
CA GLY A 165 15.57 19.13 8.08
C GLY A 165 15.57 17.95 7.12
N PHE A 166 16.75 17.43 6.81
CA PHE A 166 16.94 16.23 6.00
C PHE A 166 17.19 15.02 6.89
N ARG A 167 16.50 13.92 6.61
CA ARG A 167 16.65 12.65 7.32
C ARG A 167 16.88 11.51 6.35
N GLU A 168 17.75 10.57 6.71
CA GLU A 168 17.81 9.31 5.98
C GLU A 168 16.50 8.54 6.21
N SER A 169 15.81 8.20 5.13
CA SER A 169 14.50 7.55 5.18
C SER A 169 14.29 6.66 3.97
N ILE A 170 13.86 5.43 4.26
CA ILE A 170 13.35 4.49 3.27
C ILE A 170 11.82 4.54 3.35
N VAL A 171 11.17 5.07 2.32
CA VAL A 171 9.71 5.03 2.22
C VAL A 171 9.28 3.69 1.65
N THR A 172 8.52 2.93 2.44
CA THR A 172 7.82 1.74 1.98
C THR A 172 6.33 2.06 1.96
N ARG A 173 5.66 1.88 0.81
CA ARG A 173 4.21 2.07 0.73
C ARG A 173 3.55 1.02 1.63
N SER A 174 2.88 1.47 2.70
CA SER A 174 2.23 0.60 3.71
C SER A 174 1.15 -0.32 3.13
N THR A 175 0.70 -0.06 1.91
CA THR A 175 0.02 -1.03 1.04
C THR A 175 0.66 -0.89 -0.32
N SER A 176 1.64 -1.73 -0.66
CA SER A 176 2.23 -1.74 -2.00
C SER A 176 1.25 -2.30 -3.04
N GLY A 177 -0.06 -2.27 -2.80
CA GLY A 177 -1.04 -3.14 -3.41
C GLY A 177 -2.42 -2.56 -3.60
N PRO A 178 -3.19 -3.02 -4.61
CA PRO A 178 -4.58 -2.65 -4.73
C PRO A 178 -5.34 -3.01 -3.45
N LYS A 179 -6.14 -2.07 -2.95
CA LYS A 179 -7.10 -2.40 -1.88
C LYS A 179 -8.03 -3.49 -2.38
N MET A 180 -8.31 -4.48 -1.52
CA MET A 180 -9.32 -5.48 -1.84
C MET A 180 -10.64 -4.79 -2.17
N LEU A 181 -11.29 -5.29 -3.21
CA LEU A 181 -12.49 -4.71 -3.76
C LEU A 181 -13.67 -4.92 -2.80
N SER A 182 -14.56 -3.94 -2.73
CA SER A 182 -15.83 -4.09 -2.01
C SER A 182 -16.73 -5.12 -2.71
N PHE A 183 -17.45 -5.92 -1.92
CA PHE A 183 -18.38 -6.92 -2.43
C PHE A 183 -19.81 -6.69 -1.93
N ASN A 184 -20.71 -6.34 -2.85
CA ASN A 184 -22.15 -6.33 -2.65
C ASN A 184 -22.77 -7.10 -3.83
N PRO A 185 -23.22 -8.36 -3.63
CA PRO A 185 -23.70 -9.20 -4.73
C PRO A 185 -24.97 -8.65 -5.42
N LEU A 186 -25.72 -7.76 -4.76
CA LEU A 186 -26.95 -7.18 -5.31
C LEU A 186 -26.69 -5.96 -6.19
N CYS A 187 -25.62 -5.20 -5.90
CA CYS A 187 -25.33 -3.94 -6.58
C CYS A 187 -24.13 -4.01 -7.52
N ASN A 188 -23.20 -4.94 -7.28
CA ASN A 188 -21.99 -5.03 -8.07
C ASN A 188 -22.26 -5.63 -9.45
N SER A 189 -21.65 -5.02 -10.47
CA SER A 189 -21.51 -5.67 -11.77
C SER A 189 -20.61 -6.89 -11.64
N LEU A 190 -21.01 -8.02 -12.25
CA LEU A 190 -20.20 -9.23 -12.38
C LEU A 190 -19.74 -9.81 -11.02
N PRO A 191 -20.66 -10.11 -10.09
CA PRO A 191 -20.31 -10.56 -8.74
C PRO A 191 -19.36 -11.77 -8.74
N ASP A 192 -19.60 -12.76 -9.60
CA ASP A 192 -18.78 -13.97 -9.65
C ASP A 192 -17.34 -13.69 -10.08
N LEU A 193 -17.15 -12.80 -11.05
CA LEU A 193 -15.82 -12.41 -11.55
C LEU A 193 -15.09 -11.50 -10.56
N ARG A 194 -15.82 -10.70 -9.80
CA ARG A 194 -15.27 -9.76 -8.82
C ARG A 194 -14.85 -10.45 -7.53
N LYS A 195 -15.58 -11.49 -7.12
CA LYS A 195 -15.41 -12.19 -5.84
C LYS A 195 -13.94 -12.54 -5.50
N PRO A 196 -13.09 -13.05 -6.42
CA PRO A 196 -11.70 -13.40 -6.11
C PRO A 196 -10.85 -12.24 -5.60
N PHE A 197 -11.22 -11.00 -5.94
CA PHE A 197 -10.46 -9.78 -5.60
C PHE A 197 -11.03 -9.07 -4.35
N THR A 198 -11.90 -9.73 -3.60
CA THR A 198 -12.66 -9.15 -2.48
C THR A 198 -12.37 -9.91 -1.18
N PRO A 199 -12.56 -9.31 0.01
CA PRO A 199 -12.31 -9.98 1.28
C PRO A 199 -13.45 -10.96 1.66
N THR A 200 -14.19 -11.49 0.68
CA THR A 200 -15.23 -12.49 0.95
C THR A 200 -14.63 -13.80 1.47
N LEU A 201 -15.47 -14.60 2.14
CA LEU A 201 -15.10 -15.96 2.52
C LEU A 201 -14.71 -16.78 1.29
N GLY A 202 -13.66 -17.58 1.43
CA GLY A 202 -13.12 -18.36 0.32
C GLY A 202 -12.06 -17.63 -0.52
N LEU A 203 -11.46 -16.56 -0.01
CA LEU A 203 -10.34 -15.89 -0.67
C LEU A 203 -9.18 -16.87 -0.89
N SER A 204 -8.75 -17.07 -2.14
CA SER A 204 -7.51 -17.78 -2.43
C SER A 204 -6.32 -16.94 -1.93
N ILE A 205 -5.40 -17.59 -1.23
CA ILE A 205 -4.19 -16.99 -0.67
C ILE A 205 -2.99 -17.89 -0.92
N ALA A 206 -1.80 -17.30 -0.86
CA ALA A 206 -0.54 -18.03 -0.92
C ALA A 206 0.56 -17.33 -0.12
N PRO A 207 1.62 -18.02 0.32
CA PRO A 207 2.82 -17.36 0.82
C PRO A 207 3.54 -16.65 -0.34
N LEU A 208 4.03 -15.44 -0.09
CA LEU A 208 4.69 -14.63 -1.14
C LEU A 208 5.92 -15.34 -1.75
N ASN A 209 6.67 -16.08 -0.93
CA ASN A 209 7.88 -16.79 -1.37
C ASN A 209 7.58 -18.10 -2.11
N THR A 210 6.35 -18.63 -1.98
CA THR A 210 5.90 -19.86 -2.64
C THR A 210 4.50 -19.66 -3.22
N PRO A 211 4.34 -18.77 -4.21
CA PRO A 211 3.03 -18.30 -4.67
C PRO A 211 2.24 -19.35 -5.48
N TYR A 212 2.83 -20.53 -5.71
CA TYR A 212 2.20 -21.72 -6.32
C TYR A 212 1.62 -22.67 -5.27
N SER A 213 1.92 -22.48 -3.99
CA SER A 213 1.32 -23.23 -2.88
C SER A 213 0.10 -22.47 -2.36
N GLU A 214 -1.02 -22.67 -3.04
CA GLU A 214 -2.25 -21.96 -2.76
C GLU A 214 -3.15 -22.72 -1.80
N GLY A 215 -3.98 -21.95 -1.10
CA GLY A 215 -5.10 -22.46 -0.34
C GLY A 215 -6.06 -21.33 -0.05
N THR A 216 -6.88 -21.52 0.98
CA THR A 216 -8.02 -20.64 1.21
C THR A 216 -7.91 -19.97 2.58
N GLY A 217 -8.18 -18.67 2.60
CA GLY A 217 -8.53 -17.95 3.81
C GLY A 217 -9.92 -18.37 4.28
N ALA A 218 -9.99 -19.08 5.40
CA ALA A 218 -11.21 -19.71 5.89
C ALA A 218 -12.21 -18.69 6.44
N LEU A 219 -11.78 -17.87 7.41
CA LEU A 219 -12.62 -16.83 8.01
C LEU A 219 -11.79 -15.68 8.57
N TYR A 220 -12.42 -14.51 8.66
CA TYR A 220 -11.86 -13.33 9.29
C TYR A 220 -12.40 -13.15 10.70
N PHE A 221 -11.55 -12.77 11.63
CA PHE A 221 -11.94 -12.42 13.00
C PHE A 221 -11.13 -11.24 13.51
N ARG A 222 -11.73 -10.46 14.41
CA ARG A 222 -11.04 -9.36 15.10
C ARG A 222 -10.43 -9.85 16.40
N GLU A 223 -9.29 -9.27 16.77
CA GLU A 223 -8.63 -9.57 18.05
C GLU A 223 -9.56 -9.33 19.24
N SER A 224 -10.28 -8.22 19.21
CA SER A 224 -11.27 -7.81 20.21
C SER A 224 -12.24 -6.81 19.60
N LYS A 225 -13.24 -6.37 20.38
CA LYS A 225 -14.18 -5.32 19.96
C LYS A 225 -13.51 -3.95 19.81
N GLU A 226 -12.43 -3.71 20.57
CA GLU A 226 -11.70 -2.44 20.66
C GLU A 226 -10.49 -2.39 19.73
N SER A 227 -10.10 -3.52 19.14
CA SER A 227 -8.95 -3.64 18.24
C SER A 227 -9.42 -3.68 16.78
N ASP A 228 -8.82 -2.81 15.97
CA ASP A 228 -9.01 -2.81 14.51
C ASP A 228 -8.18 -3.91 13.81
N ARG A 229 -7.44 -4.73 14.58
CA ARG A 229 -6.64 -5.82 14.01
C ARG A 229 -7.55 -6.97 13.56
N ILE A 230 -7.48 -7.25 12.27
CA ILE A 230 -8.17 -8.36 11.62
C ILE A 230 -7.18 -9.49 11.38
N PHE A 231 -7.58 -10.70 11.73
CA PHE A 231 -6.88 -11.94 11.45
C PHE A 231 -7.64 -12.75 10.42
N LEU A 232 -6.89 -13.46 9.58
CA LEU A 232 -7.40 -14.45 8.65
C LEU A 232 -6.94 -15.83 9.10
N LEU A 233 -7.89 -16.73 9.36
CA LEU A 233 -7.60 -18.12 9.67
C LEU A 233 -7.36 -18.91 8.37
N THR A 234 -6.33 -19.73 8.34
CA THR A 234 -6.05 -20.70 7.26
C THR A 234 -5.30 -21.90 7.82
N CYS A 235 -5.16 -22.97 7.03
CA CYS A 235 -4.39 -24.15 7.41
C CYS A 235 -2.89 -23.86 7.43
N ALA A 236 -2.14 -24.48 8.33
CA ALA A 236 -0.69 -24.33 8.43
C ALA A 236 0.01 -24.74 7.13
N HIS A 237 -0.46 -25.78 6.44
CA HIS A 237 0.16 -26.17 5.17
C HIS A 237 -0.01 -25.13 4.05
N VAL A 238 -1.00 -24.23 4.16
CA VAL A 238 -1.20 -23.13 3.22
C VAL A 238 -0.26 -21.98 3.57
N ALA A 239 -0.20 -21.59 4.85
CA ALA A 239 0.66 -20.51 5.31
C ALA A 239 2.17 -20.88 5.25
N ARG A 240 2.49 -22.16 5.48
CA ARG A 240 3.85 -22.73 5.55
C ARG A 240 3.91 -24.09 4.83
N PRO A 241 3.88 -24.09 3.49
CA PRO A 241 3.88 -25.32 2.70
C PRO A 241 5.20 -26.09 2.84
N ARG A 242 5.07 -27.43 2.84
CA ARG A 242 6.19 -28.37 2.80
C ARG A 242 6.61 -28.64 1.35
N PRO A 243 7.90 -28.91 1.07
CA PRO A 243 9.02 -29.06 2.01
C PRO A 243 9.70 -27.74 2.39
N VAL A 244 9.25 -26.62 1.82
CA VAL A 244 9.90 -25.30 1.93
C VAL A 244 10.00 -24.85 3.39
N HIS A 245 8.94 -25.10 4.16
CA HIS A 245 8.93 -24.82 5.59
C HIS A 245 9.10 -26.11 6.39
N ARG A 246 10.00 -26.06 7.39
CA ARG A 246 10.06 -27.13 8.41
C ARG A 246 8.77 -27.08 9.23
N ASN A 247 8.31 -28.27 9.62
CA ASN A 247 7.17 -28.43 10.53
C ASN A 247 7.58 -28.09 11.98
N SER A 248 8.05 -26.87 12.17
CA SER A 248 8.39 -26.28 13.44
C SER A 248 7.32 -25.26 13.80
N GLY A 249 7.11 -25.05 15.09
CA GLY A 249 6.13 -24.08 15.59
C GLY A 249 6.47 -22.62 15.23
N PRO A 250 5.96 -21.64 15.99
CA PRO A 250 6.13 -20.23 15.63
C PRO A 250 7.59 -19.88 15.36
N SER A 251 7.84 -19.16 14.27
CA SER A 251 9.18 -18.68 13.96
C SER A 251 9.71 -17.79 15.09
N PRO A 252 10.99 -17.88 15.45
CA PRO A 252 11.60 -16.93 16.37
C PRO A 252 11.40 -15.49 15.86
N LYS A 253 11.19 -14.55 16.79
CA LYS A 253 10.88 -13.12 16.51
C LYS A 253 11.92 -12.41 15.61
N SER A 254 13.09 -13.00 15.40
CA SER A 254 14.19 -12.47 14.59
C SER A 254 14.09 -12.77 13.09
N ARG A 255 13.12 -13.58 12.63
CA ARG A 255 12.97 -13.85 11.19
C ARG A 255 12.11 -12.78 10.50
N PRO A 256 12.40 -12.46 9.22
CA PRO A 256 11.54 -11.62 8.42
C PRO A 256 10.09 -12.13 8.45
N PRO A 257 9.09 -11.24 8.56
CA PRO A 257 7.69 -11.66 8.54
C PRO A 257 7.36 -12.44 7.27
N GLU A 258 6.81 -13.64 7.41
CA GLU A 258 6.33 -14.44 6.29
C GLU A 258 5.06 -13.78 5.74
N GLN A 259 5.16 -13.19 4.54
CA GLN A 259 4.09 -12.45 3.92
C GLN A 259 3.11 -13.37 3.20
N VAL A 260 1.83 -13.02 3.26
CA VAL A 260 0.73 -13.72 2.59
C VAL A 260 0.14 -12.80 1.53
N ILE A 261 -0.08 -13.34 0.34
CA ILE A 261 -0.70 -12.64 -0.79
C ILE A 261 -2.12 -13.14 -1.03
N ALA A 262 -3.00 -12.25 -1.49
CA ALA A 262 -4.27 -12.62 -2.10
C ALA A 262 -4.03 -13.11 -3.52
N LEU A 263 -4.68 -14.21 -3.90
CA LEU A 263 -4.52 -14.92 -5.16
C LEU A 263 -3.06 -15.32 -5.40
N GLY A 264 -2.75 -16.61 -5.34
CA GLY A 264 -1.48 -17.08 -5.85
C GLY A 264 -1.39 -16.98 -7.39
N ILE A 265 -0.43 -17.67 -7.99
CA ILE A 265 -0.27 -17.68 -9.45
C ILE A 265 -1.47 -18.34 -10.13
N MET A 266 -1.90 -19.51 -9.66
CA MET A 266 -3.06 -20.25 -10.18
C MET A 266 -4.36 -19.49 -9.93
N GLY A 267 -4.63 -19.06 -8.70
CA GLY A 267 -5.87 -18.36 -8.37
C GLY A 267 -6.06 -17.06 -9.17
N TYR A 268 -4.98 -16.35 -9.46
CA TYR A 268 -5.02 -15.18 -10.34
C TYR A 268 -5.27 -15.56 -11.81
N ASN A 269 -4.55 -16.55 -12.33
CA ASN A 269 -4.73 -17.01 -13.70
C ASN A 269 -6.13 -17.57 -13.93
N ASP A 270 -6.68 -18.33 -12.98
CA ASP A 270 -8.04 -18.85 -13.04
C ASP A 270 -9.08 -17.73 -13.06
N ALA A 271 -8.86 -16.65 -12.30
CA ALA A 271 -9.71 -15.47 -12.35
C ALA A 271 -9.68 -14.79 -13.73
N LEU A 272 -8.49 -14.63 -14.33
CA LEU A 272 -8.36 -14.08 -15.69
C LEU A 272 -9.02 -15.00 -16.74
N LEU A 273 -8.79 -16.30 -16.65
CA LEU A 273 -9.39 -17.31 -17.53
C LEU A 273 -10.92 -17.28 -17.41
N SER A 274 -11.47 -17.09 -16.22
CA SER A 274 -12.92 -16.96 -16.01
C SER A 274 -13.50 -15.74 -16.72
N MET A 275 -12.80 -14.60 -16.70
CA MET A 275 -13.22 -13.38 -17.42
C MET A 275 -13.16 -13.59 -18.94
N MET A 276 -12.06 -14.14 -19.46
CA MET A 276 -11.91 -14.44 -20.88
C MET A 276 -12.96 -15.45 -21.37
N SER A 277 -13.22 -16.50 -20.58
CA SER A 277 -14.26 -17.49 -20.87
C SER A 277 -15.65 -16.84 -20.92
N THR A 278 -15.96 -15.96 -19.98
CA THR A 278 -17.21 -15.20 -19.97
C THR A 278 -17.37 -14.35 -21.24
N ILE A 279 -16.31 -13.65 -21.67
CA ILE A 279 -16.34 -12.86 -22.92
C ILE A 279 -16.59 -13.77 -24.13
N GLY A 280 -15.89 -14.91 -24.22
CA GLY A 280 -16.05 -15.88 -25.29
C GLY A 280 -17.46 -16.48 -25.36
N GLU A 281 -18.03 -16.85 -24.21
CA GLU A 281 -19.38 -17.41 -24.12
C GLU A 281 -20.44 -16.37 -24.55
N GLN A 282 -20.36 -15.14 -24.06
CA GLN A 282 -21.28 -14.07 -24.48
C GLN A 282 -21.15 -13.76 -25.97
N SER A 283 -19.94 -13.77 -26.51
CA SER A 283 -19.71 -13.55 -27.95
C SER A 283 -20.33 -14.65 -28.81
N ARG A 284 -20.26 -15.91 -28.34
CA ARG A 284 -20.93 -17.04 -29.00
C ARG A 284 -22.45 -16.87 -28.98
N LEU A 285 -23.03 -16.53 -27.82
CA LEU A 285 -24.48 -16.31 -27.70
C LEU A 285 -24.98 -15.17 -28.61
N ILE A 286 -24.23 -14.06 -28.70
CA ILE A 286 -24.57 -12.96 -29.61
C ILE A 286 -24.66 -13.47 -31.06
N ARG A 287 -23.66 -14.23 -31.52
CA ARG A 287 -23.68 -14.78 -32.88
C ARG A 287 -24.86 -15.72 -33.09
N ASP A 288 -25.15 -16.59 -32.13
CA ASP A 288 -26.27 -17.53 -32.22
C ASP A 288 -27.62 -16.78 -32.30
N TRP A 289 -27.80 -15.69 -31.54
CA TRP A 289 -29.00 -14.85 -31.62
C TRP A 289 -29.06 -13.97 -32.87
N GLU A 290 -27.93 -13.45 -33.34
CA GLU A 290 -27.85 -12.68 -34.59
C GLU A 290 -28.20 -13.56 -35.81
N ASP A 291 -27.79 -14.84 -35.83
CA ASP A 291 -28.20 -15.81 -36.87
C ASP A 291 -29.72 -16.05 -36.87
N VAL A 292 -30.33 -16.15 -35.68
CA VAL A 292 -31.80 -16.28 -35.57
C VAL A 292 -32.49 -15.00 -36.06
N LEU A 293 -31.98 -13.81 -35.69
CA LEU A 293 -32.51 -12.54 -36.16
C LEU A 293 -32.42 -12.41 -37.69
N ASP A 294 -31.32 -12.85 -38.30
CA ASP A 294 -31.15 -12.87 -39.75
C ASP A 294 -32.16 -13.80 -40.43
N ARG A 295 -32.43 -14.97 -39.83
CA ARG A 295 -33.45 -15.92 -40.31
C ARG A 295 -34.88 -15.40 -40.17
N LEU A 296 -35.17 -14.57 -39.16
CA LEU A 296 -36.46 -13.89 -39.00
C LEU A 296 -36.65 -12.74 -40.00
N GLY A 297 -35.58 -12.25 -40.63
CA GLY A 297 -35.64 -11.19 -41.62
C GLY A 297 -36.09 -9.83 -41.05
N LYS A 298 -36.44 -8.91 -41.95
CA LYS A 298 -36.86 -7.54 -41.59
C LYS A 298 -38.31 -7.52 -41.10
N PRO A 299 -38.67 -6.57 -40.22
CA PRO A 299 -40.05 -6.40 -39.78
C PRO A 299 -40.99 -6.11 -40.96
N GLU A 300 -42.08 -6.87 -41.06
CA GLU A 300 -43.14 -6.66 -42.04
C GLU A 300 -44.38 -6.02 -41.40
N LYS A 301 -45.21 -5.32 -42.20
CA LYS A 301 -46.39 -4.59 -41.67
C LYS A 301 -47.49 -5.49 -41.09
N ASP A 302 -47.58 -6.72 -41.58
CA ASP A 302 -48.60 -7.71 -41.17
C ASP A 302 -47.92 -8.92 -40.48
N GLU A 303 -46.77 -8.70 -39.86
CA GLU A 303 -46.01 -9.75 -39.18
C GLU A 303 -46.78 -10.34 -37.99
N ASP A 304 -46.61 -11.64 -37.79
CA ASP A 304 -47.18 -12.33 -36.64
C ASP A 304 -46.65 -11.74 -35.32
N LYS A 305 -47.55 -11.54 -34.35
CA LYS A 305 -47.20 -10.93 -33.06
C LYS A 305 -46.14 -11.71 -32.30
N GLU A 306 -46.14 -13.04 -32.42
CA GLU A 306 -45.13 -13.88 -31.78
C GLU A 306 -43.74 -13.62 -32.37
N ILE A 307 -43.65 -13.44 -33.69
CA ILE A 307 -42.38 -13.11 -34.37
C ILE A 307 -41.88 -11.72 -33.93
N THR A 308 -42.78 -10.74 -33.81
CA THR A 308 -42.42 -9.40 -33.36
C THR A 308 -41.88 -9.39 -31.92
N GLU A 309 -42.52 -10.09 -30.99
CA GLU A 309 -42.03 -10.16 -29.59
C GLU A 309 -40.74 -10.98 -29.49
N GLU A 310 -40.62 -12.12 -30.19
CA GLU A 310 -39.37 -12.91 -30.22
C GLU A 310 -38.19 -12.06 -30.73
N ARG A 311 -38.37 -11.30 -31.82
CA ARG A 311 -37.34 -10.39 -32.33
C ARG A 311 -36.89 -9.37 -31.27
N LYS A 312 -37.85 -8.79 -30.54
CA LYS A 312 -37.58 -7.80 -29.49
C LYS A 312 -36.85 -8.41 -28.30
N GLU A 313 -37.21 -9.63 -27.90
CA GLU A 313 -36.51 -10.37 -26.85
C GLU A 313 -35.06 -10.67 -27.25
N LEU A 314 -34.83 -11.18 -28.46
CA LEU A 314 -33.49 -11.47 -28.99
C LEU A 314 -32.61 -10.22 -29.07
N LEU A 315 -33.14 -9.10 -29.57
CA LEU A 315 -32.43 -7.81 -29.58
C LEU A 315 -32.04 -7.36 -28.15
N GLY A 316 -32.95 -7.55 -27.19
CA GLY A 316 -32.68 -7.27 -25.78
C GLY A 316 -31.58 -8.16 -25.20
N LEU A 317 -31.54 -9.45 -25.57
CA LEU A 317 -30.49 -10.39 -25.16
C LEU A 317 -29.13 -10.03 -25.75
N VAL A 318 -29.08 -9.70 -27.05
CA VAL A 318 -27.85 -9.25 -27.74
C VAL A 318 -27.28 -8.02 -27.05
N GLU A 319 -28.11 -7.01 -26.77
CA GLU A 319 -27.69 -5.78 -26.11
C GLU A 319 -27.19 -6.04 -24.67
N LYS A 320 -27.86 -6.93 -23.93
CA LYS A 320 -27.45 -7.32 -22.57
C LYS A 320 -26.10 -8.05 -22.58
N ALA A 321 -25.87 -8.95 -23.55
CA ALA A 321 -24.61 -9.64 -23.70
C ALA A 321 -23.47 -8.70 -24.11
N LYS A 322 -23.70 -7.77 -25.04
CA LYS A 322 -22.73 -6.71 -25.42
C LYS A 322 -22.30 -5.89 -24.21
N LYS A 323 -23.26 -5.43 -23.39
CA LYS A 323 -22.98 -4.74 -22.11
C LYS A 323 -22.21 -5.60 -21.11
N LYS A 324 -22.48 -6.91 -21.05
CA LYS A 324 -21.76 -7.83 -20.16
C LYS A 324 -20.30 -8.00 -20.61
N ILE A 325 -20.05 -8.12 -21.91
CA ILE A 325 -18.71 -8.17 -22.49
C ILE A 325 -17.93 -6.91 -22.16
N GLU A 326 -18.49 -5.73 -22.46
CA GLU A 326 -17.83 -4.45 -22.18
C GLU A 326 -17.44 -4.29 -20.70
N LYS A 327 -18.36 -4.60 -19.78
CA LYS A 327 -18.08 -4.58 -18.34
C LYS A 327 -17.00 -5.58 -17.93
N THR A 328 -16.99 -6.76 -18.53
CA THR A 328 -16.02 -7.82 -18.21
C THR A 328 -14.63 -7.43 -18.72
N ASP A 329 -14.55 -6.90 -19.94
CA ASP A 329 -13.30 -6.44 -20.56
C ASP A 329 -12.69 -5.25 -19.80
N LYS A 330 -13.52 -4.30 -19.39
CA LYS A 330 -13.10 -3.20 -18.51
C LYS A 330 -12.56 -3.74 -17.19
N PHE A 331 -13.27 -4.68 -16.55
CA PHE A 331 -12.83 -5.24 -15.28
C PHE A 331 -11.54 -6.06 -15.42
N HIS A 332 -11.39 -6.81 -16.52
CA HIS A 332 -10.15 -7.50 -16.87
C HIS A 332 -8.97 -6.53 -17.00
N SER A 333 -9.19 -5.38 -17.65
CA SER A 333 -8.17 -4.33 -17.77
C SER A 333 -7.77 -3.75 -16.42
N GLU A 334 -8.73 -3.45 -15.53
CA GLU A 334 -8.46 -2.98 -14.17
C GLU A 334 -7.64 -4.01 -13.35
N VAL A 335 -8.01 -5.29 -13.46
CA VAL A 335 -7.32 -6.39 -12.75
C VAL A 335 -5.90 -6.59 -13.27
N THR A 336 -5.70 -6.58 -14.58
CA THR A 336 -4.36 -6.73 -15.18
C THR A 336 -3.47 -5.52 -14.95
N GLN A 337 -4.05 -4.33 -14.77
CA GLN A 337 -3.27 -3.14 -14.43
C GLN A 337 -2.76 -3.14 -12.99
N HIS A 338 -3.56 -3.64 -12.05
CA HIS A 338 -3.29 -3.43 -10.61
C HIS A 338 -2.94 -4.70 -9.82
N TRP A 339 -3.28 -5.89 -10.32
CA TRP A 339 -3.16 -7.14 -9.56
C TRP A 339 -2.12 -8.11 -10.12
N THR A 340 -1.42 -7.76 -11.21
CA THR A 340 -0.44 -8.65 -11.83
C THR A 340 0.78 -8.89 -10.93
N ILE A 341 1.30 -7.83 -10.30
CA ILE A 341 2.55 -7.91 -9.53
C ILE A 341 2.29 -8.59 -8.19
N LEU A 342 3.03 -9.67 -7.89
CA LEU A 342 2.85 -10.47 -6.66
C LEU A 342 3.10 -9.69 -5.37
N HIS A 343 4.14 -8.85 -5.34
CA HIS A 343 4.46 -8.01 -4.18
C HIS A 343 3.38 -6.97 -3.88
N GLU A 344 2.55 -6.66 -4.86
CA GLU A 344 1.42 -5.77 -4.71
C GLU A 344 0.19 -6.50 -4.18
N ARG A 345 0.17 -7.82 -4.16
CA ARG A 345 -0.96 -8.59 -3.65
C ARG A 345 -0.86 -8.92 -2.16
N VAL A 346 0.11 -8.36 -1.44
CA VAL A 346 0.33 -8.67 -0.01
C VAL A 346 -0.85 -8.15 0.82
N ILE A 347 -1.53 -9.05 1.51
CA ILE A 347 -2.68 -8.75 2.38
C ILE A 347 -2.37 -8.87 3.87
N GLY A 348 -1.21 -9.45 4.22
CA GLY A 348 -0.82 -9.60 5.61
C GLY A 348 0.44 -10.42 5.81
N LYS A 349 0.67 -10.80 7.07
CA LYS A 349 1.79 -11.65 7.48
C LYS A 349 1.29 -12.76 8.39
N VAL A 350 2.00 -13.88 8.39
CA VAL A 350 1.78 -14.98 9.32
C VAL A 350 2.11 -14.50 10.73
N VAL A 351 1.10 -14.47 11.60
CA VAL A 351 1.26 -14.07 13.03
C VAL A 351 1.51 -15.30 13.91
N HIS A 352 0.87 -16.42 13.59
CA HIS A 352 0.95 -17.65 14.37
C HIS A 352 0.64 -18.85 13.48
N VAL A 353 1.42 -19.92 13.62
CA VAL A 353 1.21 -21.22 12.97
C VAL A 353 1.61 -22.31 13.97
N GLU A 354 0.73 -23.29 14.12
CA GLU A 354 1.01 -24.49 14.90
C GLU A 354 1.66 -25.57 14.01
N PRO A 355 2.51 -26.45 14.58
CA PRO A 355 3.00 -27.61 13.84
C PRO A 355 1.86 -28.51 13.39
N ILE A 356 1.93 -28.96 12.14
CA ILE A 356 1.04 -29.96 11.59
C ILE A 356 1.30 -31.28 12.33
N ALA A 357 0.26 -31.91 12.85
CA ALA A 357 0.37 -33.17 13.55
C ALA A 357 -0.83 -34.06 13.26
N VAL A 358 -0.57 -35.35 13.08
CA VAL A 358 -1.60 -36.35 12.79
C VAL A 358 -1.94 -37.13 14.04
N SER A 359 -3.18 -37.59 14.14
CA SER A 359 -3.65 -38.47 15.22
C SER A 359 -3.43 -37.91 16.63
N ILE A 360 -3.69 -36.62 16.84
CA ILE A 360 -3.54 -36.00 18.16
C ILE A 360 -4.56 -36.60 19.14
N LYS A 361 -4.05 -37.16 20.24
CA LYS A 361 -4.88 -37.71 21.32
C LYS A 361 -5.65 -36.60 22.05
N PRO A 362 -6.86 -36.89 22.58
CA PRO A 362 -7.51 -38.21 22.57
C PRO A 362 -8.36 -38.50 21.33
N GLN A 363 -8.77 -37.48 20.55
CA GLN A 363 -9.75 -37.65 19.48
C GLN A 363 -9.15 -38.08 18.13
N GLN A 364 -7.82 -38.13 18.02
CA GLN A 364 -7.09 -38.54 16.82
C GLN A 364 -7.32 -37.65 15.59
N TYR A 365 -7.63 -36.37 15.80
CA TYR A 365 -7.73 -35.41 14.70
C TYR A 365 -6.36 -35.00 14.18
N THR A 366 -6.35 -34.57 12.92
CA THR A 366 -5.23 -33.85 12.32
C THR A 366 -5.29 -32.40 12.77
N LYS A 367 -4.17 -31.91 13.29
CA LYS A 367 -3.93 -30.49 13.53
C LYS A 367 -3.17 -29.96 12.34
N ASP A 368 -3.72 -28.93 11.73
CA ASP A 368 -3.21 -28.27 10.54
C ASP A 368 -3.66 -26.81 10.58
#